data_AF-A0A154BWG0-F1
#
_entry.id   AF-A0A154BWG0-F1
#
_cell.length_a   1.000
_cell.length_b   1.000
_cell.length_c   1.000
_cell.angle_alpha   90.00
_cell.angle_beta   90.00
_cell.angle_gamma   90.00
#
_symmetry.space_group_name_H-M   'P 1'
#
loop_
_entity.id
_entity.type
_entity.pdbx_description
1 polymer ?
#
loop_
_entity_poly.entity_id
_entity_poly.type
_entity_poly.pdbx_seq_one_letter_code
_entity_poly.pdbx_strand_id
1 'polypeptide(L)'
;MRIDCHTHPLAHRYYYDSQHPDVLTQKDKEDIIGVLNMAVERGLDAVAVTDHDLALSGLWAQEYAKRELPLLRVIAGCECELYFQNEWIHILALNIHRPLAYTPYTSPNDLAAQVRIQGGIAVLAHPMCYSEAIYYSLKNIVDGVEYRNGAQECAGRDSYKAILDEDNYPGLRLYNSDYHYPSQPAKSQWNAATELSCEDFIHWFGKI
;
A
#
# COMPACT_ATOMS: atom_id res chain seq x y z
N MET A 1 3.12 9.63 14.54
CA MET A 1 3.87 8.74 13.65
C MET A 1 3.44 9.08 12.24
N ARG A 2 4.37 9.60 11.44
CA ARG A 2 4.12 9.99 10.07
C ARG A 2 4.45 8.82 9.15
N ILE A 3 3.46 8.28 8.47
CA ILE A 3 3.58 7.01 7.73
C ILE A 3 3.10 7.15 6.29
N ASP A 4 3.73 6.41 5.38
CA ASP A 4 3.26 6.28 3.99
C ASP A 4 3.10 4.80 3.65
N CYS A 5 1.86 4.35 3.46
CA CYS A 5 1.54 2.93 3.32
C CYS A 5 1.40 2.47 1.86
N HIS A 6 1.78 3.28 0.87
CA HIS A 6 1.64 2.91 -0.53
C HIS A 6 2.80 3.48 -1.35
N THR A 7 3.80 2.63 -1.64
CA THR A 7 4.94 2.99 -2.49
C THR A 7 5.36 1.82 -3.36
N HIS A 8 5.88 2.15 -4.54
CA HIS A 8 6.29 1.22 -5.59
C HIS A 8 7.74 1.45 -6.00
N PRO A 9 8.72 0.90 -5.26
CA PRO A 9 10.13 1.02 -5.62
C PRO A 9 10.51 0.36 -6.95
N LEU A 10 9.77 -0.65 -7.38
CA LEU A 10 9.98 -1.35 -8.65
C LEU A 10 8.98 -0.87 -9.73
N ALA A 11 8.08 0.05 -9.37
CA ALA A 11 7.01 0.54 -10.22
C ALA A 11 6.31 -0.61 -10.95
N HIS A 12 6.16 -0.51 -12.27
CA HIS A 12 5.45 -1.52 -13.05
C HIS A 12 6.38 -2.61 -13.63
N ARG A 13 7.64 -2.71 -13.18
CA ARG A 13 8.66 -3.60 -13.77
C ARG A 13 8.21 -5.05 -13.92
N TYR A 14 7.42 -5.54 -12.97
CA TYR A 14 6.95 -6.92 -12.94
C TYR A 14 5.43 -7.05 -13.13
N TYR A 15 4.74 -5.93 -13.29
CA TYR A 15 3.29 -5.86 -13.29
C TYR A 15 2.69 -6.34 -14.63
N TYR A 16 2.94 -5.61 -15.72
CA TYR A 16 2.28 -5.86 -17.00
C TYR A 16 2.66 -7.18 -17.68
N ASP A 17 3.87 -7.67 -17.43
CA ASP A 17 4.37 -8.91 -18.03
C ASP A 17 4.09 -10.16 -17.17
N SER A 18 3.51 -9.97 -15.97
CA SER A 18 3.27 -11.03 -14.97
C SER A 18 4.50 -11.90 -14.67
N GLN A 19 5.70 -11.35 -14.85
CA GLN A 19 6.96 -12.04 -14.58
C GLN A 19 7.40 -11.74 -13.16
N HIS A 20 6.86 -12.48 -12.18
CA HIS A 20 7.25 -12.30 -10.80
C HIS A 20 8.56 -13.05 -10.53
N PRO A 21 9.64 -12.35 -10.14
CA PRO A 21 10.91 -13.01 -9.88
C PRO A 21 10.85 -13.79 -8.56
N ASP A 22 11.46 -14.98 -8.54
CA ASP A 22 11.70 -15.71 -7.29
C ASP A 22 12.79 -15.04 -6.42
N VAL A 23 13.66 -14.24 -7.05
CA VAL A 23 14.78 -13.56 -6.41
C VAL A 23 14.95 -12.16 -6.98
N LEU A 24 15.03 -11.16 -6.10
CA LEU A 24 15.33 -9.78 -6.47
C LEU A 24 16.75 -9.65 -7.04
N THR A 25 16.83 -8.98 -8.18
CA THR A 25 18.10 -8.58 -8.81
C THR A 25 18.82 -7.54 -7.96
N GLN A 26 20.09 -7.28 -8.29
CA GLN A 26 20.84 -6.22 -7.63
C GLN A 26 20.20 -4.85 -7.86
N LYS A 27 19.66 -4.61 -9.07
CA LYS A 27 18.98 -3.35 -9.42
C LYS A 27 17.70 -3.14 -8.62
N ASP A 28 16.91 -4.20 -8.41
CA ASP A 28 15.69 -4.12 -7.58
C ASP A 28 16.02 -3.66 -6.16
N LYS A 29 17.06 -4.25 -5.58
CA LYS A 29 17.53 -3.91 -4.23
C LYS A 29 17.99 -2.47 -4.14
N GLU A 30 18.74 -1.99 -5.13
CA GLU A 30 19.18 -0.59 -5.19
C GLU A 30 18.00 0.39 -5.28
N ASP A 31 16.97 0.06 -6.06
CA ASP A 31 15.78 0.90 -6.19
C ASP A 31 14.93 0.92 -4.92
N ILE A 32 14.74 -0.26 -4.29
CA ILE A 32 14.10 -0.37 -2.98
C ILE A 32 14.83 0.51 -1.95
N ILE A 33 16.16 0.40 -1.88
CA ILE A 33 16.97 1.24 -0.99
C ILE A 33 16.77 2.73 -1.30
N GLY A 34 16.69 3.11 -2.58
CA GLY A 34 16.40 4.49 -3.00
C GLY A 34 15.09 5.03 -2.41
N VAL A 35 14.01 4.24 -2.48
CA VAL A 35 12.71 4.64 -1.91
C VAL A 35 12.74 4.67 -0.38
N LEU A 36 13.44 3.74 0.28
CA LEU A 36 13.60 3.78 1.74
C LEU A 36 14.38 5.03 2.19
N ASN A 37 15.45 5.40 1.48
CA ASN A 37 16.19 6.63 1.76
C ASN A 37 15.32 7.88 1.54
N MET A 38 14.51 7.89 0.48
CA MET A 38 13.53 8.96 0.27
C MET A 38 12.52 9.05 1.42
N ALA A 39 12.08 7.92 1.99
CA ALA A 39 11.21 7.93 3.17
C ALA A 39 11.89 8.57 4.39
N VAL A 40 13.19 8.29 4.61
CA VAL A 40 13.99 8.95 5.66
C VAL A 40 14.10 10.45 5.40
N GLU A 41 14.41 10.86 4.17
CA GLU A 41 14.50 12.29 3.78
C GLU A 41 13.18 13.04 3.95
N ARG A 42 12.06 12.35 3.70
CA ARG A 42 10.72 12.87 3.96
C ARG A 42 10.42 12.98 5.46
N GLY A 43 11.23 12.40 6.35
CA GLY A 43 10.98 12.37 7.78
C GLY A 43 9.80 11.48 8.15
N LEU A 44 9.64 10.34 7.47
CA LEU A 44 8.65 9.33 7.82
C LEU A 44 9.16 8.44 8.96
N ASP A 45 8.27 8.10 9.89
CA ASP A 45 8.51 7.11 10.94
C ASP A 45 8.32 5.68 10.41
N ALA A 46 7.44 5.52 9.40
CA ALA A 46 7.24 4.25 8.73
C ALA A 46 6.92 4.39 7.24
N VAL A 47 7.27 3.39 6.45
CA VAL A 47 6.92 3.28 5.03
C VAL A 47 6.54 1.85 4.67
N ALA A 48 5.52 1.67 3.83
CA ALA A 48 5.21 0.38 3.23
C ALA A 48 5.76 0.29 1.81
N VAL A 49 6.30 -0.87 1.48
CA VAL A 49 6.71 -1.24 0.11
C VAL A 49 5.66 -2.21 -0.41
N THR A 50 4.98 -1.82 -1.49
CA THR A 50 3.73 -2.43 -1.94
C THR A 50 3.70 -2.61 -3.46
N ASP A 51 4.81 -3.02 -4.08
CA ASP A 51 4.84 -3.25 -5.54
C ASP A 51 3.70 -4.17 -6.00
N HIS A 52 3.17 -3.89 -7.20
CA HIS A 52 2.06 -4.63 -7.79
C HIS A 52 2.35 -6.13 -7.85
N ASP A 53 1.46 -6.90 -7.22
CA ASP A 53 1.45 -8.37 -7.18
C ASP A 53 2.78 -9.04 -6.75
N LEU A 54 3.67 -8.29 -6.08
CA LEU A 54 5.00 -8.74 -5.69
C LEU A 54 5.32 -8.42 -4.23
N ALA A 55 4.88 -9.30 -3.32
CA ALA A 55 5.22 -9.21 -1.89
C ALA A 55 6.74 -9.32 -1.59
N LEU A 56 7.52 -9.86 -2.52
CA LEU A 56 8.95 -10.11 -2.32
C LEU A 56 9.74 -8.82 -2.05
N SER A 57 9.38 -7.70 -2.69
CA SER A 57 10.06 -6.42 -2.48
C SER A 57 9.86 -5.90 -1.07
N GLY A 58 8.63 -5.96 -0.55
CA GLY A 58 8.31 -5.53 0.82
C GLY A 58 8.94 -6.40 1.89
N LEU A 59 8.93 -7.72 1.70
CA LEU A 59 9.58 -8.66 2.62
C LEU A 59 11.09 -8.42 2.69
N TRP A 60 11.74 -8.21 1.55
CA TRP A 60 13.16 -7.91 1.50
C TRP A 60 13.48 -6.53 2.11
N ALA A 61 12.68 -5.50 1.80
CA ALA A 61 12.84 -4.15 2.33
C ALA A 61 12.79 -4.12 3.85
N GLN A 62 11.87 -4.89 4.45
CA GLN A 62 11.72 -4.97 5.90
C GLN A 62 12.97 -5.55 6.58
N GLU A 63 13.53 -6.64 6.04
CA GLU A 63 14.76 -7.24 6.59
C GLU A 63 15.99 -6.35 6.39
N TYR A 64 16.08 -5.64 5.27
CA TYR A 64 17.12 -4.65 5.04
C TYR A 64 17.06 -3.52 6.06
N ALA A 65 15.89 -2.91 6.27
CA ALA A 65 15.72 -1.75 7.14
C ALA A 65 16.00 -2.07 8.62
N LYS A 66 15.66 -3.27 9.11
CA LYS A 66 16.01 -3.72 10.47
C LYS A 66 17.52 -3.62 10.76
N ARG A 67 18.35 -3.78 9.74
CA ARG A 67 19.81 -3.77 9.85
C ARG A 67 20.41 -2.40 9.57
N GLU A 68 19.96 -1.78 8.48
CA GLU A 68 20.64 -0.63 7.90
C GLU A 68 19.92 0.71 8.19
N LEU A 69 18.62 0.68 8.53
CA LEU A 69 17.78 1.85 8.78
C LEU A 69 16.94 1.70 10.07
N PRO A 70 17.56 1.51 11.26
CA PRO A 70 16.85 1.11 12.48
C PRO A 70 15.84 2.15 13.02
N LEU A 71 15.84 3.38 12.49
CA LEU A 71 14.89 4.43 12.85
C LEU A 71 13.65 4.46 11.93
N LEU A 72 13.69 3.80 10.77
CA LEU A 72 12.59 3.72 9.83
C LEU A 72 11.92 2.34 9.95
N ARG A 73 10.64 2.33 10.32
CA ARG A 73 9.85 1.09 10.32
C ARG A 73 9.41 0.77 8.89
N VAL A 74 9.74 -0.41 8.40
CA VAL A 74 9.28 -0.86 7.08
C VAL A 74 8.15 -1.87 7.23
N ILE A 75 7.01 -1.54 6.63
CA ILE A 75 5.84 -2.40 6.54
C ILE A 75 5.96 -3.21 5.25
N ALA A 76 6.21 -4.51 5.35
CA ALA A 76 6.17 -5.38 4.19
C ALA A 76 4.72 -5.45 3.65
N GLY A 77 4.54 -5.21 2.36
CA GLY A 77 3.23 -5.24 1.73
C GLY A 77 3.26 -5.65 0.27
N CYS A 78 2.10 -5.55 -0.36
CA CYS A 78 1.84 -5.85 -1.78
C CYS A 78 0.58 -5.10 -2.21
N GLU A 79 0.58 -4.46 -3.37
CA GLU A 79 -0.65 -3.98 -3.99
C GLU A 79 -1.21 -5.10 -4.87
N CYS A 80 -2.31 -5.72 -4.44
CA CYS A 80 -2.89 -6.87 -5.13
C CYS A 80 -3.94 -6.41 -6.14
N GLU A 81 -3.74 -6.76 -7.42
CA GLU A 81 -4.73 -6.55 -8.48
C GLU A 81 -5.79 -7.66 -8.47
N LEU A 82 -7.05 -7.27 -8.45
CA LEU A 82 -8.21 -8.15 -8.56
C LEU A 82 -9.19 -7.64 -9.61
N TYR A 83 -9.91 -8.56 -10.24
CA TYR A 83 -11.06 -8.28 -11.09
C TYR A 83 -12.36 -8.52 -10.30
N PHE A 84 -13.09 -7.46 -10.00
CA PHE A 84 -14.29 -7.49 -9.16
C PHE A 84 -15.39 -6.56 -9.70
N GLN A 85 -16.63 -7.06 -9.77
CA GLN A 85 -17.78 -6.31 -10.29
C GLN A 85 -17.55 -5.62 -11.65
N ASN A 86 -16.82 -6.31 -12.54
CA ASN A 86 -16.43 -5.83 -13.87
C ASN A 86 -15.41 -4.69 -13.89
N GLU A 87 -14.73 -4.42 -12.78
CA GLU A 87 -13.66 -3.43 -12.66
C GLU A 87 -12.36 -4.10 -12.17
N TRP A 88 -11.23 -3.59 -12.64
CA TRP A 88 -9.92 -3.90 -12.06
C TRP A 88 -9.72 -3.00 -10.84
N ILE A 89 -9.48 -3.62 -9.69
CA ILE A 89 -9.35 -2.95 -8.39
C ILE A 89 -8.05 -3.37 -7.73
N HIS A 90 -7.56 -2.53 -6.82
CA HIS A 90 -6.36 -2.80 -6.05
C HIS A 90 -6.66 -2.82 -4.55
N ILE A 91 -6.12 -3.83 -3.87
CA ILE A 91 -6.15 -3.94 -2.40
C ILE A 91 -4.71 -4.01 -1.91
N LEU A 92 -4.32 -3.10 -1.03
CA LEU A 92 -3.05 -3.21 -0.33
C LEU A 92 -3.17 -4.30 0.74
N ALA A 93 -2.31 -5.28 0.64
CA ALA A 93 -2.02 -6.20 1.72
C ALA A 93 -0.83 -5.65 2.51
N LEU A 94 -1.07 -5.17 3.73
CA LEU A 94 -0.04 -4.54 4.57
C LEU A 94 0.31 -5.42 5.78
N ASN A 95 1.56 -5.31 6.22
CA ASN A 95 2.12 -6.10 7.34
C ASN A 95 1.99 -7.61 7.12
N ILE A 96 2.36 -8.07 5.93
CA ILE A 96 2.43 -9.48 5.58
C ILE A 96 3.83 -10.03 5.84
N HIS A 97 3.93 -11.33 6.12
CA HIS A 97 5.19 -12.01 6.46
C HIS A 97 5.56 -13.12 5.47
N ARG A 98 4.70 -13.38 4.49
CA ARG A 98 4.93 -14.29 3.37
C ARG A 98 4.06 -13.88 2.18
N PRO A 99 4.44 -14.26 0.94
CA PRO A 99 3.61 -14.02 -0.24
C PRO A 99 2.20 -14.59 -0.08
N LEU A 100 1.24 -13.92 -0.72
CA LEU A 100 -0.17 -14.32 -0.76
C LEU A 100 -0.40 -15.29 -1.93
N ALA A 101 -1.34 -16.21 -1.77
CA ALA A 101 -1.72 -17.17 -2.81
C ALA A 101 -3.06 -16.76 -3.41
N TYR A 102 -3.03 -15.79 -4.33
CA TYR A 102 -4.22 -15.30 -5.01
C TYR A 102 -4.01 -15.24 -6.52
N THR A 103 -5.11 -15.06 -7.24
CA THR A 103 -5.13 -14.71 -8.66
C THR A 103 -6.02 -13.46 -8.81
N PRO A 104 -6.02 -12.81 -9.98
CA PRO A 104 -6.97 -11.72 -10.24
C PRO A 104 -8.44 -12.05 -9.95
N TYR A 105 -8.84 -13.31 -9.98
CA TYR A 105 -10.23 -13.73 -9.74
C TYR A 105 -10.50 -14.17 -8.29
N THR A 106 -9.51 -14.07 -7.41
CA THR A 106 -9.72 -14.30 -5.97
C THR A 106 -10.70 -13.26 -5.43
N SER A 107 -11.66 -13.69 -4.60
CA SER A 107 -12.62 -12.75 -4.04
C SER A 107 -11.92 -11.78 -3.06
N PRO A 108 -12.36 -10.52 -2.98
CA PRO A 108 -11.84 -9.57 -2.00
C PRO A 108 -11.89 -10.08 -0.55
N ASN A 109 -12.93 -10.86 -0.20
CA ASN A 109 -13.07 -11.50 1.11
C ASN A 109 -11.94 -12.51 1.36
N ASP A 110 -11.65 -13.38 0.39
CA ASP A 110 -10.62 -14.40 0.53
C ASP A 110 -9.23 -13.77 0.61
N LEU A 111 -8.96 -12.74 -0.21
CA LEU A 111 -7.71 -11.99 -0.12
C LEU A 111 -7.56 -11.34 1.26
N ALA A 112 -8.58 -10.63 1.74
CA ALA A 112 -8.54 -9.99 3.05
C ALA A 112 -8.38 -11.02 4.19
N ALA A 113 -9.00 -12.20 4.09
CA ALA A 113 -8.80 -13.28 5.04
C ALA A 113 -7.35 -13.80 5.03
N GLN A 114 -6.74 -13.99 3.84
CA GLN A 114 -5.33 -14.39 3.73
C GLN A 114 -4.39 -13.37 4.39
N VAL A 115 -4.65 -12.08 4.20
CA VAL A 115 -3.88 -10.99 4.83
C VAL A 115 -4.00 -11.04 6.35
N ARG A 116 -5.23 -11.10 6.87
CA ARG A 116 -5.51 -11.13 8.32
C ARG A 116 -4.94 -12.35 9.03
N ILE A 117 -4.90 -13.51 8.37
CA ILE A 117 -4.26 -14.73 8.92
C ILE A 117 -2.76 -14.51 9.21
N GLN A 118 -2.12 -13.55 8.55
CA GLN A 118 -0.73 -13.17 8.83
C GLN A 118 -0.60 -12.11 9.93
N GLY A 119 -1.71 -11.58 10.48
CA GLY A 119 -1.71 -10.39 11.33
C GLY A 119 -1.59 -9.07 10.55
N GLY A 120 -1.77 -9.13 9.22
CA GLY A 120 -1.79 -7.97 8.34
C GLY A 120 -3.17 -7.33 8.24
N ILE A 121 -3.25 -6.23 7.50
CA ILE A 121 -4.48 -5.51 7.22
C ILE A 121 -4.69 -5.33 5.72
N ALA A 122 -5.94 -5.46 5.28
CA ALA A 122 -6.34 -5.20 3.90
C ALA A 122 -6.86 -3.77 3.76
N VAL A 123 -6.36 -3.03 2.77
CA VAL A 123 -6.76 -1.64 2.52
C VAL A 123 -7.24 -1.48 1.07
N LEU A 124 -8.40 -0.86 0.86
CA LEU A 124 -8.82 -0.48 -0.49
C LEU A 124 -7.94 0.67 -1.00
N ALA A 125 -7.11 0.40 -2.00
CA ALA A 125 -6.22 1.38 -2.61
C ALA A 125 -7.01 2.35 -3.50
N HIS A 126 -6.59 3.62 -3.53
CA HIS A 126 -7.11 4.70 -4.38
C HIS A 126 -8.56 4.52 -4.89
N PRO A 127 -9.56 4.42 -3.98
CA PRO A 127 -10.93 4.12 -4.36
C PRO A 127 -11.54 5.13 -5.34
N MET A 128 -11.00 6.35 -5.41
CA MET A 128 -11.40 7.40 -6.35
C MET A 128 -11.16 7.08 -7.82
N CYS A 129 -10.43 6.00 -8.12
CA CYS A 129 -10.21 5.46 -9.46
C CYS A 129 -11.36 4.56 -9.94
N TYR A 130 -12.27 4.14 -9.06
CA TYR A 130 -13.31 3.14 -9.34
C TYR A 130 -14.72 3.75 -9.41
N SER A 131 -15.73 2.93 -9.64
CA SER A 131 -17.13 3.31 -9.38
C SER A 131 -17.47 3.24 -7.89
N GLU A 132 -18.36 4.13 -7.44
CA GLU A 132 -18.79 4.21 -6.03
C GLU A 132 -19.34 2.87 -5.51
N ALA A 133 -19.91 2.05 -6.40
CA ALA A 133 -20.39 0.71 -6.09
C ALA A 133 -19.29 -0.20 -5.54
N ILE A 134 -18.05 -0.06 -6.03
CA ILE A 134 -16.87 -0.78 -5.52
C ILE A 134 -16.63 -0.41 -4.06
N TYR A 135 -16.59 0.89 -3.75
CA TYR A 135 -16.39 1.35 -2.37
C TYR A 135 -17.45 0.80 -1.42
N TYR A 136 -18.73 0.93 -1.76
CA TYR A 136 -19.82 0.44 -0.90
C TYR A 136 -19.82 -1.09 -0.75
N SER A 137 -19.38 -1.82 -1.79
CA SER A 137 -19.27 -3.28 -1.74
C SER A 137 -18.10 -3.75 -0.88
N LEU A 138 -17.00 -3.00 -0.85
CA LEU A 138 -15.76 -3.42 -0.22
C LEU A 138 -15.51 -2.81 1.16
N LYS A 139 -16.13 -1.68 1.52
CA LYS A 139 -15.85 -1.01 2.80
C LYS A 139 -16.12 -1.88 4.03
N ASN A 140 -17.01 -2.87 3.94
CA ASN A 140 -17.24 -3.81 5.05
C ASN A 140 -16.32 -5.05 5.01
N ILE A 141 -15.48 -5.16 3.98
CA ILE A 141 -14.58 -6.29 3.73
C ILE A 141 -13.14 -5.92 4.09
N VAL A 142 -12.72 -4.69 3.79
CA VAL A 142 -11.38 -4.19 4.08
C VAL A 142 -11.28 -3.62 5.50
N ASP A 143 -10.06 -3.55 6.03
CA ASP A 143 -9.77 -2.98 7.34
C ASP A 143 -9.51 -1.46 7.24
N GLY A 144 -9.00 -1.02 6.08
CA GLY A 144 -8.72 0.39 5.80
C GLY A 144 -9.07 0.81 4.38
N VAL A 145 -9.05 2.12 4.15
CA VAL A 145 -9.29 2.74 2.85
C VAL A 145 -8.29 3.87 2.64
N GLU A 146 -7.73 3.99 1.44
CA GLU A 146 -7.04 5.20 1.02
C GLU A 146 -8.02 6.35 0.86
N TYR A 147 -8.10 7.14 1.92
CA TYR A 147 -8.95 8.30 2.00
C TYR A 147 -8.48 9.43 1.08
N ARG A 148 -7.16 9.55 0.92
CA ARG A 148 -6.48 10.43 -0.02
C ARG A 148 -5.30 9.69 -0.62
N ASN A 149 -4.96 10.04 -1.86
CA ASN A 149 -3.85 9.43 -2.57
C ASN A 149 -3.09 10.52 -3.32
N GLY A 150 -1.78 10.63 -3.06
CA GLY A 150 -0.89 11.66 -3.59
C GLY A 150 -0.78 11.67 -5.12
N ALA A 151 -0.84 10.49 -5.75
CA ALA A 151 -0.85 10.35 -7.20
C ALA A 151 -2.19 10.77 -7.83
N GLN A 152 -3.30 10.59 -7.08
CA GLN A 152 -4.66 10.84 -7.57
C GLN A 152 -5.28 12.17 -7.13
N GLU A 153 -4.60 13.02 -6.36
CA GLU A 153 -5.17 14.28 -5.84
C GLU A 153 -5.71 15.23 -6.91
N CYS A 154 -5.21 15.13 -8.15
CA CYS A 154 -5.63 15.98 -9.27
C CYS A 154 -6.49 15.23 -10.32
N ALA A 155 -6.63 13.91 -10.20
CA ALA A 155 -7.20 13.06 -11.25
C ALA A 155 -8.34 12.15 -10.77
N GLY A 156 -8.52 12.00 -9.45
CA GLY A 156 -9.63 11.25 -8.87
C GLY A 156 -10.98 11.93 -9.11
N ARG A 157 -12.07 11.15 -9.00
CA ARG A 157 -13.43 11.69 -9.11
C ARG A 157 -13.74 12.63 -7.93
N ASP A 158 -14.18 13.85 -8.21
CA ASP A 158 -14.57 14.83 -7.18
C ASP A 158 -15.66 14.29 -6.23
N SER A 159 -16.58 13.44 -6.74
CA SER A 159 -17.64 12.83 -5.93
C SER A 159 -17.12 11.91 -4.82
N TYR A 160 -15.96 11.28 -5.03
CA TYR A 160 -15.38 10.35 -4.05
C TYR A 160 -14.93 11.04 -2.78
N LYS A 161 -14.40 12.26 -2.90
CA LYS A 161 -13.98 13.02 -1.73
C LYS A 161 -15.17 13.29 -0.81
N ALA A 162 -16.30 13.72 -1.37
CA ALA A 162 -17.54 13.92 -0.60
C ALA A 162 -18.02 12.62 0.04
N ILE A 163 -18.03 11.51 -0.69
CA ILE A 163 -18.46 10.20 -0.17
C ILE A 163 -17.62 9.78 1.02
N LEU A 164 -16.29 9.87 0.93
CA LEU A 164 -15.43 9.46 2.02
C LEU A 164 -15.53 10.45 3.19
N ASP A 165 -15.65 11.76 2.93
CA ASP A 165 -15.79 12.81 3.97
C ASP A 165 -17.10 12.59 4.77
N GLU A 166 -18.18 12.22 4.09
CA GLU A 166 -19.51 11.99 4.67
C GLU A 166 -19.68 10.58 5.26
N ASP A 167 -19.04 9.56 4.69
CA ASP A 167 -19.12 8.20 5.21
C ASP A 167 -18.39 8.14 6.56
N ASN A 168 -19.09 7.68 7.60
CA ASN A 168 -18.49 7.45 8.91
C ASN A 168 -17.75 6.10 8.94
N TYR A 169 -16.87 5.88 7.96
CA TYR A 169 -16.04 4.69 7.84
C TYR A 169 -15.26 4.46 9.14
N PRO A 170 -15.50 3.34 9.85
CA PRO A 170 -14.94 3.10 11.18
C PRO A 170 -13.52 2.50 11.14
N GLY A 171 -13.06 2.06 9.97
CA GLY A 171 -11.73 1.47 9.80
C GLY A 171 -10.62 2.52 9.60
N LEU A 172 -9.43 2.04 9.27
CA LEU A 172 -8.25 2.89 9.08
C LEU A 172 -8.39 3.77 7.83
N ARG A 173 -8.23 5.08 7.98
CA ARG A 173 -8.22 6.04 6.87
C ARG A 173 -6.79 6.46 6.58
N LEU A 174 -6.32 6.22 5.37
CA LEU A 174 -4.94 6.50 4.97
C LEU A 174 -4.84 7.63 3.95
N TYR A 175 -3.79 8.42 4.08
CA TYR A 175 -3.29 9.33 3.05
C TYR A 175 -1.88 8.88 2.63
N ASN A 176 -1.78 8.27 1.45
CA ASN A 176 -0.52 7.69 0.97
C ASN A 176 -0.06 8.32 -0.34
N SER A 177 1.20 8.14 -0.69
CA SER A 177 1.78 8.78 -1.87
C SER A 177 1.46 8.07 -3.18
N ASP A 178 1.37 6.74 -3.15
CA ASP A 178 1.30 5.90 -4.36
C ASP A 178 2.43 6.25 -5.34
N TYR A 179 3.61 6.40 -4.74
CA TYR A 179 4.80 6.85 -5.45
C TYR A 179 5.43 5.71 -6.26
N HIS A 180 5.72 5.99 -7.53
CA HIS A 180 6.34 5.05 -8.46
C HIS A 180 7.75 5.50 -8.85
N TYR A 181 8.76 4.74 -8.41
CA TYR A 181 10.17 5.00 -8.72
C TYR A 181 10.50 4.63 -10.19
N PRO A 182 11.43 5.29 -10.91
CA PRO A 182 12.33 6.37 -10.51
C PRO A 182 11.78 7.78 -10.79
N SER A 183 10.47 7.94 -10.97
CA SER A 183 9.92 9.25 -11.29
C SER A 183 10.22 10.27 -10.19
N GLN A 184 10.32 11.56 -10.52
CA GLN A 184 10.40 12.56 -9.46
C GLN A 184 9.00 12.69 -8.83
N PRO A 185 8.85 12.52 -7.49
CA PRO A 185 7.54 12.63 -6.86
C PRO A 185 6.95 14.01 -7.06
N ALA A 186 5.67 14.07 -7.43
CA ALA A 186 4.93 15.32 -7.42
C ALA A 186 4.83 15.88 -5.99
N LYS A 187 4.52 17.18 -5.85
CA LYS A 187 4.38 17.82 -4.53
C LYS A 187 3.32 17.14 -3.65
N SER A 188 2.22 16.69 -4.24
CA SER A 188 1.17 15.92 -3.54
C SER A 188 1.72 14.61 -2.97
N GLN A 189 2.42 13.83 -3.80
CA GLN A 189 3.05 12.57 -3.40
C GLN A 189 4.13 12.77 -2.32
N TRP A 190 4.98 13.79 -2.45
CA TRP A 190 6.03 14.08 -1.46
C TRP A 190 5.46 14.36 -0.07
N ASN A 191 4.36 15.13 -0.01
CA ASN A 191 3.73 15.55 1.24
C ASN A 191 2.75 14.52 1.79
N ALA A 192 2.29 13.56 0.98
CA ALA A 192 1.36 12.53 1.40
C ALA A 192 1.94 11.71 2.56
N ALA A 193 1.18 11.65 3.64
CA ALA A 193 1.45 10.80 4.79
C ALA A 193 0.20 10.76 5.68
N THR A 194 0.02 9.63 6.37
CA THR A 194 -0.94 9.48 7.45
C THR A 194 -0.25 9.79 8.78
N GLU A 195 -0.91 10.53 9.65
CA GLU A 195 -0.46 10.74 11.03
C GLU A 195 -1.23 9.80 11.96
N LEU A 196 -0.52 8.91 12.65
CA LEU A 196 -1.08 8.01 13.66
C LEU A 196 -0.46 8.27 15.03
N SER A 197 -1.21 8.02 16.11
CA SER A 197 -0.59 7.87 17.42
C SER A 197 0.27 6.59 17.45
N CYS A 198 1.20 6.49 18.39
CA CYS A 198 1.97 5.25 18.56
C CYS A 198 1.05 4.07 18.93
N GLU A 199 -0.03 4.32 19.66
CA GLU A 199 -1.02 3.30 20.03
C GLU A 199 -1.78 2.79 18.80
N ASP A 200 -2.27 3.70 17.96
CA ASP A 200 -2.96 3.33 16.71
C ASP A 200 -2.02 2.59 15.76
N PHE A 201 -0.78 3.05 15.63
CA PHE A 201 0.20 2.35 14.82
C PHE A 201 0.41 0.90 15.30
N ILE A 202 0.59 0.70 16.61
CA ILE A 202 0.77 -0.64 17.19
C ILE A 202 -0.52 -1.46 17.05
N HIS A 203 -1.69 -0.85 17.16
CA HIS A 203 -2.97 -1.52 16.96
C HIS A 203 -3.09 -2.09 15.54
N TRP A 204 -2.74 -1.31 14.52
CA TRP A 204 -2.91 -1.69 13.11
C TRP A 204 -1.76 -2.53 12.55
N PHE A 205 -0.52 -2.23 12.93
CA PHE A 205 0.68 -2.83 12.33
C PHE A 205 1.51 -3.66 13.32
N GLY A 206 1.16 -3.66 14.61
CA GLY A 206 1.92 -4.35 15.64
C GLY A 206 3.25 -3.67 15.97
N LYS A 207 4.12 -4.41 16.67
CA LYS A 207 5.47 -3.97 17.03
C LYS A 207 6.47 -4.46 15.99
N ILE A 208 6.47 -3.83 14.82
CA ILE A 208 7.47 -4.05 13.77
C ILE A 208 8.75 -3.26 14.00
#